data_AF-A0A350IKV0-F1
#
_entry.id   AF-A0A350IKV0-F1
#
_cell.length_a   1.000
_cell.length_b   1.000
_cell.length_c   1.000
_cell.angle_alpha   90.00
_cell.angle_beta   90.00
_cell.angle_gamma   90.00
#
_symmetry.space_group_name_H-M   'P 1'
#
loop_
_entity.id
_entity.type
_entity.pdbx_description
1 polymer ?
#
loop_
_entity_poly.entity_id
_entity_poly.type
_entity_poly.pdbx_seq_one_letter_code
_entity_poly.pdbx_strand_id
1 'polypeptide(L)'
;MNNQNELKRRQARKIAEKQLKNAQQFLEAKDMKAFIEEVSKAIWGFTANKLSIPIANLTRDNIESILKNKNVKDELIIELINILDQCEFARFAPSQLDGNLQSIYQKAIDVITHLEEEIK
;
A
#
# COMPACT_ATOMS: atom_id res chain seq x y z
N MET A 1 -12.32 -26.19 -0.96
CA MET A 1 -12.91 -24.99 -1.59
C MET A 1 -12.09 -23.72 -1.25
N ASN A 2 -10.75 -23.72 -1.45
CA ASN A 2 -9.84 -22.65 -1.00
C ASN A 2 -8.93 -22.03 -2.10
N ASN A 3 -9.08 -22.42 -3.37
CA ASN A 3 -8.11 -22.05 -4.41
C ASN A 3 -8.21 -20.57 -4.87
N GLN A 4 -9.40 -19.97 -4.85
CA GLN A 4 -9.61 -18.63 -5.42
C GLN A 4 -9.06 -17.49 -4.55
N ASN A 5 -9.16 -17.60 -3.23
CA ASN A 5 -8.64 -16.58 -2.31
C ASN A 5 -7.11 -16.59 -2.30
N GLU A 6 -6.50 -17.77 -2.39
CA GLU A 6 -5.05 -17.92 -2.48
C GLU A 6 -4.50 -17.35 -3.80
N LEU A 7 -5.18 -17.61 -4.93
CA LEU A 7 -4.82 -17.03 -6.22
C LEU A 7 -4.90 -15.50 -6.22
N LYS A 8 -5.98 -14.92 -5.65
CA LYS A 8 -6.12 -13.46 -5.51
C LYS A 8 -5.03 -12.85 -4.63
N ARG A 9 -4.63 -13.52 -3.55
CA ARG A 9 -3.54 -13.07 -2.67
C ARG A 9 -2.19 -13.08 -3.37
N ARG A 10 -1.85 -14.18 -4.05
CA ARG A 10 -0.62 -14.27 -4.86
C ARG A 10 -0.59 -13.21 -5.96
N GLN A 11 -1.74 -12.94 -6.57
CA GLN A 11 -1.88 -11.90 -7.58
C GLN A 11 -1.70 -10.49 -6.99
N ALA A 12 -2.28 -10.21 -5.81
CA ALA A 12 -2.13 -8.94 -5.11
C ALA A 12 -0.66 -8.63 -4.82
N ARG A 13 0.07 -9.61 -4.27
CA ARG A 13 1.51 -9.51 -4.01
C ARG A 13 2.28 -9.22 -5.30
N LYS A 14 2.06 -10.01 -6.35
CA LYS A 14 2.75 -9.86 -7.64
C LYS A 14 2.51 -8.48 -8.27
N ILE A 15 1.29 -7.94 -8.16
CA ILE A 15 0.98 -6.59 -8.65
C ILE A 15 1.73 -5.55 -7.81
N ALA A 16 1.70 -5.67 -6.48
CA ALA A 16 2.40 -4.75 -5.59
C ALA A 16 3.92 -4.74 -5.85
N GLU A 17 4.54 -5.91 -5.99
CA GLU A 17 5.97 -6.06 -6.32
C GLU A 17 6.31 -5.40 -7.66
N LYS A 18 5.46 -5.55 -8.67
CA LYS A 18 5.64 -4.88 -9.97
C LYS A 18 5.59 -3.35 -9.82
N GLN A 19 4.60 -2.83 -9.10
CA GLN A 19 4.43 -1.40 -8.89
C GLN A 19 5.61 -0.82 -8.09
N LEU A 20 6.09 -1.51 -7.05
CA LEU A 20 7.25 -1.10 -6.27
C LEU A 20 8.52 -1.10 -7.13
N LYS A 21 8.71 -2.11 -8.00
CA LYS A 21 9.83 -2.12 -8.94
C LYS A 21 9.81 -0.93 -9.89
N ASN A 22 8.64 -0.55 -10.42
CA ASN A 22 8.50 0.65 -11.24
C ASN A 22 8.79 1.92 -10.43
N ALA A 23 8.28 2.00 -9.19
CA ALA A 23 8.56 3.12 -8.30
C ALA A 23 10.07 3.30 -8.10
N GLN A 24 10.82 2.22 -7.86
CA GLN A 24 12.28 2.28 -7.75
C GLN A 24 12.94 2.91 -8.99
N GLN A 25 12.49 2.56 -10.20
CA GLN A 25 13.02 3.16 -11.43
C GLN A 25 12.74 4.67 -11.51
N PHE A 26 11.53 5.10 -11.12
CA PHE A 26 11.18 6.51 -11.08
C PHE A 26 11.93 7.28 -9.99
N LEU A 27 12.24 6.62 -8.87
CA LEU A 27 13.08 7.19 -7.82
C LEU A 27 14.50 7.48 -8.33
N GLU A 28 15.10 6.52 -9.06
CA GLU A 28 16.42 6.69 -9.69
C GLU A 28 16.40 7.78 -10.77
N ALA A 29 15.31 7.86 -11.53
CA ALA A 29 15.10 8.91 -12.54
C ALA A 29 14.72 10.28 -11.95
N LYS A 30 14.55 10.39 -10.63
CA LYS A 30 14.05 11.58 -9.93
C LYS A 30 12.68 12.08 -10.42
N ASP A 31 11.86 11.18 -10.98
CA ASP A 31 10.48 11.47 -11.35
C ASP A 31 9.57 11.24 -10.15
N MET A 32 9.49 12.27 -9.30
CA MET A 32 8.72 12.22 -8.05
C MET A 32 7.24 11.94 -8.28
N LYS A 33 6.65 12.47 -9.35
CA LYS A 33 5.22 12.30 -9.64
C LYS A 33 4.93 10.85 -9.99
N ALA A 34 5.71 10.27 -10.90
CA ALA A 34 5.56 8.88 -11.29
C ALA A 34 5.88 7.91 -10.14
N PHE A 35 6.89 8.24 -9.32
CA PHE A 35 7.20 7.49 -8.10
C PHE A 35 5.99 7.42 -7.15
N ILE A 36 5.40 8.56 -6.79
CA ILE A 36 4.26 8.62 -5.86
C ILE A 36 3.04 7.90 -6.43
N GLU A 37 2.82 8.01 -7.74
CA GLU A 37 1.73 7.31 -8.40
C GLU A 37 1.88 5.79 -8.30
N GLU A 38 3.08 5.25 -8.56
CA GLU A 38 3.33 3.81 -8.49
C GLU A 38 3.28 3.28 -7.05
N VAL A 39 3.85 3.99 -6.07
CA VAL A 39 3.74 3.63 -4.65
C VAL A 39 2.29 3.64 -4.20
N SER A 40 1.52 4.67 -4.57
CA SER A 40 0.08 4.75 -4.27
C SER A 40 -0.66 3.52 -4.80
N LYS A 41 -0.42 3.16 -6.06
CA LYS A 41 -1.07 2.00 -6.69
C LYS A 41 -0.67 0.69 -6.00
N ALA A 42 0.58 0.56 -5.58
CA ALA A 42 1.06 -0.61 -4.85
C ALA A 42 0.27 -0.81 -3.54
N ILE A 43 0.21 0.22 -2.69
CA ILE A 43 -0.39 0.12 -1.36
C ILE A 43 -1.92 0.00 -1.45
N TRP A 44 -2.59 0.90 -2.18
CA TRP A 44 -4.06 0.85 -2.31
C TRP A 44 -4.52 -0.44 -2.99
N GLY A 45 -3.82 -0.84 -4.06
CA GLY A 45 -4.13 -2.06 -4.80
C GLY A 45 -3.90 -3.32 -3.97
N PHE A 46 -2.81 -3.38 -3.22
CA PHE A 46 -2.54 -4.50 -2.31
C PHE A 46 -3.61 -4.59 -1.21
N THR A 47 -3.88 -3.48 -0.50
CA THR A 47 -4.84 -3.44 0.60
C THR A 47 -6.24 -3.82 0.14
N ALA A 48 -6.72 -3.26 -0.98
CA ALA A 48 -8.02 -3.58 -1.53
C ALA A 48 -8.15 -5.08 -1.85
N ASN A 49 -7.14 -5.67 -2.50
CA ASN A 49 -7.18 -7.08 -2.85
C ASN A 49 -7.02 -8.00 -1.62
N LYS A 50 -6.08 -7.70 -0.73
CA LYS A 50 -5.79 -8.49 0.48
C LYS A 50 -7.00 -8.55 1.41
N LEU A 51 -7.73 -7.43 1.53
CA LEU A 51 -8.95 -7.33 2.33
C LEU A 51 -10.23 -7.62 1.53
N SER A 52 -10.12 -7.85 0.22
CA SER A 52 -11.25 -8.04 -0.70
C SER A 52 -12.28 -6.90 -0.63
N ILE A 53 -11.79 -5.66 -0.52
CA ILE A 53 -12.61 -4.45 -0.44
C ILE A 53 -12.94 -3.95 -1.86
N PRO A 54 -14.22 -3.79 -2.21
CA PRO A 54 -14.62 -3.10 -3.43
C PRO A 54 -14.17 -1.64 -3.43
N ILE A 55 -13.83 -1.09 -4.59
CA ILE A 55 -13.36 0.30 -4.73
C ILE A 55 -14.32 1.31 -4.08
N ALA A 56 -15.63 1.11 -4.22
CA ALA A 56 -16.66 1.97 -3.61
C ALA A 56 -16.60 2.04 -2.08
N ASN A 57 -15.98 1.04 -1.44
CA ASN A 57 -15.84 0.93 0.00
C ASN A 57 -14.36 1.09 0.45
N LEU A 58 -13.46 1.47 -0.45
CA LEU A 58 -12.03 1.59 -0.16
C LEU A 58 -11.75 2.93 0.54
N THR A 59 -12.16 3.03 1.80
CA THR A 59 -11.97 4.20 2.65
C THR A 59 -11.09 3.87 3.86
N ARG A 60 -10.48 4.89 4.47
CA ARG A 60 -9.65 4.77 5.68
C ARG A 60 -10.40 4.02 6.78
N ASP A 61 -11.61 4.47 7.12
CA ASP A 61 -12.42 3.89 8.20
C ASP A 61 -12.75 2.42 7.96
N ASN A 62 -13.05 2.05 6.71
CA ASN A 62 -13.39 0.67 6.39
C ASN A 62 -12.15 -0.23 6.45
N ILE A 63 -10.99 0.23 5.96
CA ILE A 63 -9.72 -0.49 6.07
C ILE A 63 -9.38 -0.73 7.54
N GLU A 64 -9.44 0.33 8.35
CA GLU A 64 -9.12 0.27 9.77
C GLU A 64 -10.03 -0.72 10.52
N SER A 65 -11.35 -0.62 10.29
CA SER A 65 -12.35 -1.50 10.89
C SER A 65 -12.10 -2.97 10.53
N ILE A 66 -11.85 -3.27 9.24
CA ILE A 66 -11.58 -4.64 8.79
C ILE A 66 -10.30 -5.20 9.42
N LEU A 67 -9.24 -4.39 9.51
CA LEU A 67 -7.96 -4.81 10.10
C LEU A 67 -8.07 -5.07 11.60
N LYS A 68 -8.76 -4.19 12.34
CA LYS A 68 -9.06 -4.39 13.77
C LYS A 68 -9.87 -5.67 13.99
N ASN A 69 -10.91 -5.91 13.17
CA ASN A 69 -11.70 -7.15 13.23
C ASN A 69 -10.88 -8.41 12.92
N LYS A 70 -9.75 -8.27 12.21
CA LYS A 70 -8.79 -9.34 11.94
C LYS A 70 -7.70 -9.48 13.00
N ASN A 71 -7.75 -8.70 14.09
CA ASN A 71 -6.75 -8.66 15.17
C ASN A 71 -5.34 -8.28 14.68
N VAL A 72 -5.25 -7.47 13.62
CA VAL A 72 -3.97 -6.87 13.22
C VAL A 72 -3.57 -5.84 14.27
N LYS A 73 -2.28 -5.79 14.62
CA LYS A 73 -1.75 -4.84 15.62
C LYS A 73 -2.04 -3.40 15.23
N ASP A 74 -2.50 -2.58 16.19
CA ASP A 74 -2.80 -1.16 15.96
C ASP A 74 -1.62 -0.39 15.37
N GLU A 75 -0.39 -0.73 15.77
CA GLU A 75 0.84 -0.12 15.24
C GLU A 75 0.94 -0.27 13.70
N LEU A 76 0.69 -1.47 13.18
CA LEU A 76 0.72 -1.73 11.75
C LEU A 76 -0.45 -1.06 11.01
N ILE A 77 -1.61 -0.98 11.66
CA ILE A 77 -2.77 -0.25 11.11
C ILE A 77 -2.44 1.24 10.98
N ILE A 78 -1.87 1.85 12.02
CA ILE A 78 -1.46 3.24 12.04
C ILE A 78 -0.40 3.50 10.96
N GLU A 79 0.59 2.62 10.82
CA GLU A 79 1.60 2.73 9.76
C GLU A 79 0.99 2.69 8.37
N LEU A 80 0.07 1.75 8.11
CA LEU A 80 -0.65 1.66 6.84
C LEU A 80 -1.44 2.95 6.55
N ILE A 81 -2.20 3.46 7.51
CA ILE A 81 -2.99 4.67 7.30
C ILE A 81 -2.07 5.87 7.04
N ASN A 82 -0.99 6.01 7.82
CA ASN A 82 -0.04 7.11 7.65
C ASN A 82 0.59 7.13 6.26
N ILE A 83 0.95 5.97 5.70
CA ILE A 83 1.55 5.92 4.37
C ILE A 83 0.51 6.16 3.25
N LEU A 84 -0.73 5.71 3.42
CA LEU A 84 -1.83 6.01 2.50
C LEU A 84 -2.07 7.53 2.44
N ASP A 85 -2.07 8.18 3.59
CA ASP A 85 -2.29 9.63 3.72
C ASP A 85 -1.14 10.44 3.11
N GLN A 86 0.09 10.02 3.35
CA GLN A 86 1.26 10.62 2.70
C GLN A 86 1.18 10.50 1.18
N CYS A 87 0.79 9.33 0.66
CA CYS A 87 0.65 9.10 -0.77
C CYS A 87 -0.47 9.95 -1.39
N GLU A 88 -1.59 10.11 -0.68
CA GLU A 88 -2.71 10.95 -1.11
C GLU A 88 -2.31 12.43 -1.13
N PHE A 89 -1.73 12.94 -0.05
CA PHE A 89 -1.22 14.31 0.03
C PHE A 89 -0.20 14.59 -1.08
N ALA A 90 0.77 13.69 -1.24
CA ALA A 90 1.81 13.77 -2.25
C ALA A 90 1.29 13.79 -3.68
N ARG A 91 0.13 13.19 -3.95
CA ARG A 91 -0.48 13.22 -5.28
C ARG A 91 -0.93 14.62 -5.67
N PHE A 92 -1.38 15.42 -4.70
CA PHE A 92 -1.87 16.79 -4.91
C PHE A 92 -0.79 17.85 -4.70
N ALA A 93 0.13 17.61 -3.77
CA ALA A 93 1.22 18.51 -3.41
C ALA A 93 2.58 17.79 -3.38
N PRO A 94 3.05 17.22 -4.50
CA PRO A 94 4.30 16.46 -4.53
C PRO A 94 5.51 17.32 -4.14
N SER A 95 5.50 18.62 -4.48
CA SER A 95 6.58 19.55 -4.12
C SER A 95 6.67 19.87 -2.63
N GLN A 96 5.65 19.56 -1.83
CA GLN A 96 5.62 19.77 -0.38
C GLN A 96 6.01 18.52 0.42
N LEU A 97 6.41 17.45 -0.28
CA LEU A 97 6.98 16.29 0.37
C LEU A 97 8.40 16.62 0.84
N ASP A 98 8.50 17.06 2.10
CA ASP A 98 9.78 17.19 2.83
C ASP A 98 10.49 15.83 3.03
N GLY A 99 9.77 14.73 2.81
CA GLY A 99 10.20 13.37 3.11
C GLY A 99 11.08 12.75 2.04
N ASN A 100 12.21 12.20 2.48
CA ASN A 100 13.07 11.33 1.69
C ASN A 100 12.25 10.25 0.97
N LEU A 101 12.10 10.34 -0.35
CA LEU A 101 11.31 9.40 -1.17
C LEU A 101 11.75 7.94 -0.97
N GLN A 102 13.03 7.72 -0.67
CA GLN A 102 13.57 6.41 -0.27
C GLN A 102 12.89 5.87 1.00
N SER A 103 12.57 6.72 1.97
CA SER A 103 11.87 6.33 3.20
C SER A 103 10.43 5.92 2.91
N ILE A 104 9.72 6.64 2.03
CA ILE A 104 8.37 6.25 1.59
C ILE A 104 8.41 4.90 0.89
N TYR A 105 9.39 4.69 0.02
CA TYR A 105 9.58 3.43 -0.68
C TYR A 105 9.80 2.27 0.30
N GLN A 106 10.71 2.44 1.27
CA GLN A 106 11.01 1.40 2.25
C GLN A 106 9.80 1.09 3.14
N LYS A 107 9.12 2.12 3.66
CA LYS A 107 7.90 1.95 4.46
C LYS A 107 6.80 1.24 3.69
N ALA A 108 6.67 1.49 2.38
CA ALA A 108 5.69 0.79 1.54
C ALA A 108 5.98 -0.70 1.45
N ILE A 109 7.25 -1.07 1.27
CA ILE A 109 7.69 -2.48 1.28
C ILE A 109 7.38 -3.13 2.64
N ASP A 110 7.77 -2.47 3.73
CA ASP A 110 7.64 -3.00 5.08
C ASP A 110 6.17 -3.23 5.44
N VAL A 111 5.30 -2.23 5.20
CA VAL A 111 3.86 -2.33 5.47
C VAL A 111 3.21 -3.45 4.64
N ILE A 112 3.51 -3.56 3.34
CA ILE A 112 2.96 -4.62 2.50
C ILE A 112 3.40 -6.00 3.00
N THR A 113 4.67 -6.14 3.39
CA THR A 113 5.24 -7.39 3.90
C THR A 113 4.59 -7.79 5.22
N HIS A 114 4.54 -6.89 6.20
CA HIS A 114 3.93 -7.17 7.50
C HIS A 114 2.43 -7.46 7.40
N LEU A 115 1.70 -6.72 6.55
CA LEU A 115 0.27 -7.03 6.29
C LEU A 115 0.09 -8.38 5.61
N GLU A 116 1.04 -8.80 4.77
CA GLU A 116 1.00 -10.12 4.17
C GLU A 116 1.11 -11.22 5.22
N GLU A 117 2.02 -11.04 6.17
CA GLU A 117 2.34 -11.98 7.26
C GLU A 117 1.22 -12.08 8.30
N GLU A 118 0.66 -10.94 8.73
CA GLU A 118 -0.38 -10.90 9.76
C GLU A 118 -1.73 -11.43 9.24
N ILE A 119 -2.01 -11.25 7.95
CA ILE A 119 -3.32 -11.59 7.35
C ILE A 119 -3.19 -12.86 6.52
N LYS A 120 -3.31 -14.02 7.16
CA LYS A 120 -3.20 -15.33 6.49
C LYS A 120 -4.32 -15.69 5.55
#